data_AF-A0A382MXL5-F1
#
_entry.id   AF-A0A382MXL5-F1
#
_cell.length_a   1.000
_cell.length_b   1.000
_cell.length_c   1.000
_cell.angle_alpha   90.00
_cell.angle_beta   90.00
_cell.angle_gamma   90.00
#
_symmetry.space_group_name_H-M   'P 1'
#
loop_
_entity.id
_entity.type
_entity.pdbx_description
1 polymer ?
#
loop_
_entity_poly.entity_id
_entity_poly.type
_entity_poly.pdbx_seq_one_letter_code
_entity_poly.pdbx_strand_id
1 'polypeptide(L)'
;MVGCTTSTITNLTPRALPRSQTGLYTVEAMFRSNQRALDADSMKPIVIFNNQAFPMRKTQLTEGRWETLVPIPEGTKVINYHFKFDYEYSAVLMRGADSKLSPPYHLQIVDESSIGNLLMLRE
;
A
#
# COMPACT_ATOMS: atom_id res chain seq x y z
N MET A 1 -14.36 -28.29 7.60
CA MET A 1 -13.14 -27.55 7.24
C MET A 1 -13.53 -26.08 7.14
N VAL A 2 -13.26 -25.29 8.17
CA VAL A 2 -13.49 -23.83 8.11
C VAL A 2 -12.43 -23.29 7.18
N GLY A 3 -12.80 -23.00 5.92
CA GLY A 3 -11.90 -22.31 5.02
C GLY A 3 -11.56 -20.97 5.67
N CYS A 4 -10.34 -20.81 6.16
CA CYS A 4 -9.90 -19.53 6.69
C CYS A 4 -10.02 -18.52 5.57
N THR A 5 -10.99 -17.63 5.69
CA THR A 5 -11.05 -16.44 4.88
C THR A 5 -9.80 -15.63 5.18
N THR A 6 -8.93 -15.48 4.20
CA THR A 6 -7.66 -14.76 4.32
C THR A 6 -7.70 -13.52 3.45
N SER A 7 -7.40 -12.39 4.07
CA SER A 7 -7.20 -11.10 3.43
C SER A 7 -5.75 -10.68 3.66
N THR A 8 -5.00 -10.51 2.59
CA THR A 8 -3.57 -10.20 2.60
C THR A 8 -3.32 -8.87 1.90
N ILE A 9 -2.56 -8.01 2.56
CA ILE A 9 -2.04 -6.77 2.00
C ILE A 9 -0.59 -7.00 1.63
N THR A 10 -0.22 -6.67 0.41
CA THR A 10 1.15 -6.73 -0.10
C THR A 10 1.58 -5.33 -0.46
N ASN A 11 2.65 -4.84 0.17
CA ASN A 11 3.28 -3.60 -0.24
C ASN A 11 4.06 -3.83 -1.54
N LEU A 12 3.73 -3.06 -2.57
CA LEU A 12 4.40 -3.09 -3.86
C LEU A 12 5.36 -1.91 -4.05
N THR A 13 5.38 -0.99 -3.09
CA THR A 13 6.33 0.12 -3.05
C THR A 13 7.74 -0.42 -2.83
N PRO A 14 8.74 0.03 -3.60
CA PRO A 14 10.14 -0.27 -3.33
C PRO A 14 10.53 0.12 -1.90
N ARG A 15 11.46 -0.64 -1.31
CA ARG A 15 11.98 -0.34 0.04
C ARG A 15 12.77 0.97 0.08
N ALA A 16 13.34 1.36 -1.05
CA ALA A 16 14.05 2.61 -1.22
C ALA A 16 13.60 3.32 -2.50
N LEU A 17 13.36 4.63 -2.42
CA LEU A 17 13.06 5.47 -3.57
C LEU A 17 14.05 6.64 -3.66
N PRO A 18 14.42 7.05 -4.88
CA PRO A 18 15.25 8.24 -5.08
C PRO A 18 14.51 9.48 -4.58
N ARG A 19 15.27 10.45 -4.06
CA ARG A 19 14.72 11.73 -3.59
C ARG A 19 14.00 12.45 -4.73
N SER A 20 12.70 12.66 -4.58
CA SER A 20 11.86 13.40 -5.53
C SER A 20 11.99 14.91 -5.30
N GLN A 21 12.23 15.68 -6.36
CA GLN A 21 12.28 17.16 -6.30
C GLN A 21 10.91 17.79 -5.96
N THR A 22 9.82 17.05 -6.19
CA THR A 22 8.46 17.51 -5.87
C THR A 22 8.03 17.18 -4.44
N GLY A 23 8.79 16.36 -3.71
CA GLY A 23 8.42 15.85 -2.40
C GLY A 23 7.28 14.82 -2.42
N LEU A 24 6.77 14.44 -3.60
CA LEU A 24 5.70 13.45 -3.76
C LEU A 24 6.28 12.08 -4.09
N TYR A 25 5.82 11.06 -3.38
CA TYR A 25 6.25 9.68 -3.54
C TYR A 25 5.05 8.78 -3.80
N THR A 26 5.13 8.02 -4.88
CA THR A 26 4.12 7.02 -5.21
C THR A 26 4.27 5.82 -4.28
N VAL A 27 3.20 5.50 -3.56
CA VAL A 27 3.10 4.29 -2.76
C VAL A 27 2.00 3.41 -3.32
N GLU A 28 2.29 2.12 -3.38
CA GLU A 28 1.44 1.14 -4.02
C GLU A 28 1.26 -0.07 -3.12
N ALA A 29 0.03 -0.57 -3.08
CA ALA A 29 -0.31 -1.78 -2.36
C ALA A 29 -1.27 -2.64 -3.18
N MET A 30 -1.21 -3.94 -2.93
CA MET A 30 -2.14 -4.90 -3.46
C MET A 30 -2.90 -5.57 -2.32
N PHE A 31 -4.21 -5.65 -2.47
CA PHE A 31 -5.08 -6.39 -1.58
C PHE A 31 -5.59 -7.64 -2.28
N ARG A 32 -5.38 -8.80 -1.66
CA ARG A 32 -5.94 -10.08 -2.12
C ARG A 32 -6.76 -10.69 -1.01
N SER A 33 -7.97 -11.13 -1.35
CA SER A 33 -8.82 -11.89 -0.44
C SER A 33 -9.42 -13.08 -1.16
N ASN A 34 -9.55 -14.21 -0.45
CA ASN A 34 -10.29 -15.38 -0.93
C ASN A 34 -11.78 -15.34 -0.54
N GLN A 35 -12.23 -14.24 0.09
CA GLN A 35 -13.60 -14.05 0.55
C GLN A 35 -14.54 -13.80 -0.64
N ARG A 36 -15.35 -14.80 -1.03
CA ARG A 36 -16.35 -14.64 -2.10
C ARG A 36 -17.43 -13.60 -1.78
N ALA A 37 -17.72 -13.42 -0.50
CA ALA A 37 -18.71 -12.45 -0.02
C ALA A 37 -18.19 -11.01 0.01
N LEU A 38 -16.90 -10.77 -0.25
CA LEU A 38 -16.32 -9.44 -0.20
C LEU A 38 -16.76 -8.61 -1.39
N ASP A 39 -17.23 -7.40 -1.12
CA ASP A 39 -17.56 -6.42 -2.15
C ASP A 39 -16.30 -5.61 -2.48
N ALA A 40 -15.70 -5.90 -3.64
CA ALA A 40 -14.44 -5.28 -4.05
C ALA A 40 -14.61 -3.82 -4.50
N ASP A 41 -15.84 -3.39 -4.79
CA ASP A 41 -16.17 -2.02 -5.23
C ASP A 41 -16.32 -1.07 -4.04
N SER A 42 -16.87 -1.56 -2.93
CA SER A 42 -16.96 -0.87 -1.64
C SER A 42 -15.59 -0.62 -0.96
N MET A 43 -14.51 -1.21 -1.48
CA MET A 43 -13.18 -1.11 -0.89
C MET A 43 -12.67 0.33 -0.84
N LYS A 44 -12.33 0.78 0.37
CA LYS A 44 -11.76 2.10 0.66
C LYS A 44 -10.34 1.94 1.20
N PRO A 45 -9.34 1.90 0.32
CA PRO A 45 -7.95 1.86 0.72
C PRO A 45 -7.43 3.23 1.09
N ILE A 46 -6.72 3.29 2.20
CA ILE A 46 -6.04 4.48 2.69
C ILE A 46 -4.61 4.14 3.10
N VAL A 47 -3.69 5.08 2.87
CA VAL A 47 -2.36 5.07 3.44
C VAL A 47 -2.36 5.97 4.65
N ILE A 48 -1.92 5.47 5.78
CA ILE A 48 -1.74 6.27 6.97
C ILE A 48 -0.25 6.58 7.11
N PHE A 49 0.08 7.85 6.97
CA PHE A 49 1.42 8.39 7.10
C PHE A 49 1.36 9.63 7.98
N ASN A 50 2.25 9.72 8.98
CA ASN A 50 2.31 10.85 9.91
C ASN A 50 0.95 11.22 10.53
N ASN A 51 0.18 10.21 11.00
CA ASN A 51 -1.18 10.40 11.52
C ASN A 51 -2.21 10.98 10.53
N GLN A 52 -1.89 11.08 9.25
CA GLN A 52 -2.79 11.52 8.19
C GLN A 52 -3.18 10.34 7.30
N ALA A 53 -4.44 10.32 6.87
CA ALA A 53 -4.96 9.31 5.95
C ALA A 53 -5.02 9.86 4.52
N PHE A 54 -4.36 9.17 3.60
CA PHE A 54 -4.33 9.48 2.18
C PHE A 54 -5.12 8.43 1.41
N PRO A 55 -6.24 8.78 0.76
CA PRO A 55 -7.02 7.81 -0.01
C PRO A 55 -6.21 7.31 -1.21
N MET A 56 -6.34 6.02 -1.50
CA MET A 56 -5.72 5.39 -2.67
C MET A 56 -6.74 5.23 -3.80
N ARG A 57 -6.22 5.28 -5.04
CA ARG A 57 -7.01 5.05 -6.25
C ARG A 57 -6.65 3.69 -6.85
N LYS A 58 -7.63 3.05 -7.48
CA LYS A 58 -7.44 1.76 -8.13
C LYS A 58 -6.59 1.96 -9.38
N THR A 59 -5.59 1.11 -9.58
CA THR A 59 -4.80 1.16 -10.80
C THR A 59 -5.59 0.54 -11.95
N GLN A 60 -5.57 1.14 -13.14
CA GLN A 60 -6.32 0.64 -14.30
C GLN A 60 -5.76 -0.70 -14.84
N LEU A 61 -4.48 -0.96 -14.60
CA LEU A 61 -3.76 -2.07 -15.22
C LEU A 61 -3.82 -3.37 -14.41
N THR A 62 -4.17 -3.33 -13.12
CA THR A 62 -4.10 -4.52 -12.26
C THR A 62 -5.20 -4.51 -11.20
N GLU A 63 -6.04 -5.54 -11.22
CA GLU A 63 -7.08 -5.74 -10.22
C GLU A 63 -6.49 -5.92 -8.81
N GLY A 64 -7.14 -5.29 -7.82
CA GLY A 64 -6.70 -5.33 -6.44
C GLY A 64 -5.44 -4.52 -6.14
N ARG A 65 -4.85 -3.83 -7.13
CA ARG A 65 -3.74 -2.89 -6.94
C ARG A 65 -4.27 -1.46 -6.80
N TRP A 66 -3.70 -0.75 -5.83
CA TRP A 66 -4.05 0.61 -5.49
C TRP A 66 -2.78 1.43 -5.34
N GLU A 67 -2.85 2.69 -5.74
CA GLU A 67 -1.75 3.64 -5.68
C GLU A 67 -2.20 4.97 -5.08
N THR A 68 -1.28 5.71 -4.47
CA THR A 68 -1.47 7.11 -4.10
C THR A 68 -0.16 7.85 -4.04
N LEU A 69 -0.24 9.18 -3.99
CA LEU A 69 0.90 10.07 -3.81
C LEU A 69 0.91 10.57 -2.36
N VAL A 70 2.02 10.33 -1.67
CA VAL A 70 2.23 10.80 -0.30
C VAL A 70 3.26 11.92 -0.31
N PRO A 71 2.94 13.10 0.27
CA PRO A 71 3.91 14.16 0.45
C PRO A 71 4.85 13.79 1.60
N ILE A 72 6.14 13.65 1.29
CA ILE A 72 7.19 13.39 2.29
C ILE A 72 7.96 14.69 2.51
N PRO A 73 8.10 15.17 3.76
CA PRO A 73 8.85 16.38 4.05
C PRO A 73 10.31 16.28 3.61
N GLU A 74 10.86 17.40 3.13
CA GLU A 74 12.27 17.48 2.78
C GLU A 74 13.17 17.15 3.97
N GLY A 75 14.29 16.46 3.71
CA GLY A 75 15.21 15.99 4.75
C GLY A 75 14.80 14.67 5.42
N THR A 76 13.61 14.15 5.14
CA THR A 76 13.18 12.84 5.66
C THR A 76 13.88 11.71 4.92
N LYS A 77 14.68 10.91 5.64
CA LYS A 77 15.42 9.76 5.08
C LYS A 77 14.67 8.44 5.17
N VAL A 78 13.80 8.29 6.17
CA VAL A 78 13.01 7.08 6.40
C VAL A 78 11.62 7.51 6.82
N ILE A 79 10.61 6.98 6.16
CA ILE A 79 9.22 7.13 6.58
C ILE A 79 8.65 5.82 7.08
N ASN A 80 7.73 5.92 8.03
CA ASN A 80 6.91 4.80 8.50
C ASN A 80 5.46 5.07 8.07
N TYR A 81 4.86 4.09 7.42
CA TYR A 81 3.48 4.18 6.95
C TYR A 81 2.82 2.82 7.05
N HIS A 82 1.50 2.79 7.04
CA HIS A 82 0.73 1.56 6.99
C HIS A 82 -0.46 1.73 6.05
N PHE A 83 -0.89 0.62 5.46
CA PHE A 83 -2.08 0.58 4.65
C PHE A 83 -3.25 0.10 5.48
N LYS A 84 -4.40 0.72 5.29
CA LYS A 84 -5.67 0.24 5.82
C LYS A 84 -6.66 0.09 4.68
N PHE A 85 -7.31 -1.06 4.64
CA PHE A 85 -8.34 -1.38 3.67
C PHE A 85 -9.64 -1.59 4.42
N ASP A 86 -10.56 -0.64 4.31
CA ASP A 86 -11.93 -0.79 4.78
C ASP A 86 -12.75 -1.41 3.64
N TYR A 87 -13.54 -2.45 3.92
CA TYR A 87 -14.34 -3.14 2.91
C TYR A 87 -15.65 -3.67 3.51
N GLU A 88 -16.67 -3.79 2.67
CA GLU A 88 -17.92 -4.45 3.03
C GLU A 88 -17.94 -5.89 2.55
N TYR A 89 -18.71 -6.72 3.24
CA TYR A 89 -19.00 -8.07 2.81
C TYR A 89 -20.48 -8.41 2.95
N SER A 90 -20.99 -9.15 1.98
CA SER A 90 -22.36 -9.66 1.92
C SER A 90 -22.32 -11.19 1.88
N ALA A 91 -22.41 -11.82 3.06
CA ALA A 91 -22.66 -13.25 3.17
C ALA A 91 -24.17 -13.52 3.18
N VAL A 92 -24.58 -14.75 2.82
CA VAL A 92 -25.99 -15.19 2.68
C VAL A 92 -26.86 -14.83 3.90
N LEU A 93 -26.26 -14.71 5.09
CA LEU A 93 -26.96 -14.41 6.35
C LEU A 93 -26.48 -13.14 7.04
N MET A 94 -25.49 -12.41 6.51
CA MET A 94 -24.90 -11.27 7.20
C MET A 94 -24.26 -10.28 6.22
N ARG A 95 -24.66 -9.01 6.33
CA ARG A 95 -23.92 -7.88 5.77
C ARG A 95 -23.14 -7.20 6.87
N GLY A 96 -21.89 -6.86 6.60
CA GLY A 96 -21.02 -6.18 7.56
C GLY A 96 -19.93 -5.38 6.87
N ALA A 97 -19.33 -4.46 7.63
CA ALA A 97 -18.10 -3.79 7.27
C ALA A 97 -16.97 -4.38 8.11
N ASP A 98 -15.82 -4.56 7.49
CA ASP A 98 -14.60 -5.02 8.14
C ASP A 98 -13.41 -4.18 7.65
N SER A 99 -12.29 -4.26 8.36
CA SER A 99 -11.10 -3.52 7.96
C SER A 99 -9.84 -4.32 8.21
N LYS A 100 -8.89 -4.21 7.28
CA LYS A 100 -7.57 -4.83 7.38
C LYS A 100 -6.50 -3.76 7.46
N LEU A 101 -5.74 -3.79 8.55
CA LEU A 101 -4.55 -2.98 8.74
C LEU A 101 -3.31 -3.81 8.37
N SER A 102 -2.39 -3.21 7.62
CA SER A 102 -1.10 -3.82 7.33
C SER A 102 -0.12 -3.63 8.50
N PRO A 103 0.93 -4.46 8.61
CA PRO A 103 2.08 -4.09 9.43
C PRO A 103 2.67 -2.75 8.96
N PRO A 104 3.46 -2.06 9.82
CA PRO A 104 4.17 -0.87 9.41
C PRO A 104 5.20 -1.20 8.33
N TYR A 105 5.23 -0.38 7.28
CA TYR A 105 6.22 -0.42 6.23
C TYR A 105 7.14 0.79 6.31
N HIS A 106 8.39 0.55 5.94
CA HIS A 106 9.45 1.54 6.00
C HIS A 106 9.88 1.83 4.57
N LEU A 107 9.83 3.10 4.17
CA LEU A 107 10.38 3.55 2.89
C LEU A 107 11.58 4.42 3.17
N GLN A 108 12.71 4.07 2.58
CA GLN A 108 13.95 4.81 2.65
C GLN A 108 14.05 5.76 1.46
N ILE A 109 14.33 7.03 1.72
CA ILE A 109 14.64 8.00 0.68
C ILE A 109 16.15 8.03 0.52
N VAL A 110 16.61 7.65 -0.68
CA VAL A 110 18.02 7.64 -1.03
C VAL A 110 18.31 8.78 -1.99
N ASP A 111 19.46 9.42 -1.85
CA ASP A 111 19.95 10.33 -2.88
C ASP A 111 20.32 9.49 -4.13
N GLU A 112 19.98 9.98 -5.32
CA GLU A 112 20.24 9.32 -6.61
C GLU A 112 21.70 8.89 -6.78
N SER A 113 22.62 9.62 -6.14
CA SER A 113 24.06 9.34 -6.11
C SER A 113 24.44 7.94 -5.61
N SER A 114 23.52 7.22 -4.93
CA SER A 114 23.79 5.87 -4.37
C SER A 114 23.23 4.72 -5.22
N ILE A 115 22.28 4.97 -6.13
CA ILE A 115 21.62 3.91 -6.93
C ILE A 115 22.51 3.45 -8.09
N GLY A 116 23.38 4.33 -8.61
CA GLY A 116 24.33 3.99 -9.68
C GLY A 116 25.38 2.93 -9.29
N ASN A 117 25.59 2.67 -7.99
CA ASN A 117 26.61 1.74 -7.52
C ASN A 117 26.09 0.30 -7.30
N LEU A 118 24.76 0.08 -7.33
CA LEU A 118 24.18 -1.25 -7.09
C LEU A 118 24.01 -2.09 -8.37
N LEU A 119 24.05 -1.45 -9.53
CA LEU A 119 23.95 -2.11 -10.85
C LEU A 119 25.32 -2.53 -11.43
N MET A 120 26.44 -2.10 -10.81
CA MET A 120 27.80 -2.45 -11.26
C MET A 120 28.42 -3.65 -10.51
N LEU A 121 27.69 -4.32 -9.61
CA LEU A 121 28.22 -5.48 -8.86
C LEU A 121 27.83 -6.84 -9.48
N ARG A 122 27.58 -6.87 -10.78
CA ARG A 122 27.39 -8.11 -11.54
C ARG A 122 28.41 -8.19 -12.67
N GLU A 123 29.67 -8.36 -12.29
CA GLU A 123 30.74 -8.88 -13.15
C GLU A 123 31.40 -10.08 -12.46
#